data_AF-A0A1I7M762-F1
#
_entry.id   AF-A0A1I7M762-F1
#
_cell.length_a   1.000
_cell.length_b   1.000
_cell.length_c   1.000
_cell.angle_alpha   90.00
_cell.angle_beta   90.00
_cell.angle_gamma   90.00
#
_symmetry.space_group_name_H-M   'P 1'
#
loop_
_entity.id
_entity.type
_entity.pdbx_description
1 polymer ?
#
loop_
_entity_poly.entity_id
_entity_poly.type
_entity_poly.pdbx_seq_one_letter_code
_entity_poly.pdbx_strand_id
1 'polypeptide(L)'
;MLTDDKGKVERFNGYLRRSFYVPLSSRLAQSGQQLDAVTANIEVTRWLREVAHQRVHGTTGERPAARLAEERTRLQALPLPWRADIGAARPRAPVAAAPAARPAIVVERLAEPAPVQHPLAVYEQLLAQCVQGAAA
;
A
#
# COMPACT_ATOMS: atom_id res chain seq x y z
N MET A 1 3.73 -20.24 15.28
CA MET A 1 3.05 -18.99 15.69
C MET A 1 2.62 -18.27 14.40
N LEU A 2 1.49 -18.66 13.81
CA LEU A 2 1.06 -18.20 12.48
C LEU A 2 -0.44 -17.87 12.50
N THR A 3 -0.71 -16.56 12.51
CA THR A 3 -1.79 -15.79 11.87
C THR A 3 -3.23 -16.33 11.88
N ASP A 4 -4.02 -15.88 12.86
CA ASP A 4 -5.48 -15.94 12.88
C ASP A 4 -6.14 -14.98 11.87
N ASP A 5 -5.35 -14.14 11.19
CA ASP A 5 -5.83 -13.04 10.35
C ASP A 5 -6.32 -13.50 8.97
N LYS A 6 -5.73 -14.55 8.40
CA LYS A 6 -6.11 -15.04 7.07
C LYS A 6 -7.59 -15.46 7.03
N GLY A 7 -8.03 -16.23 8.03
CA GLY A 7 -9.42 -16.70 8.12
C GLY A 7 -10.44 -15.57 8.35
N LYS A 8 -10.05 -14.49 9.05
CA LYS A 8 -10.90 -13.31 9.23
C LYS A 8 -11.05 -12.53 7.93
N VAL A 9 -9.95 -12.29 7.23
CA VAL A 9 -9.93 -11.59 5.94
C VAL A 9 -10.75 -12.34 4.88
N GLU A 10 -10.57 -13.65 4.77
CA GLU A 10 -11.32 -14.47 3.79
C GLU A 10 -12.83 -14.44 4.05
N ARG A 11 -13.24 -14.55 5.33
CA ARG A 11 -14.66 -14.47 5.70
C ARG A 11 -15.25 -13.10 5.39
N PHE A 12 -14.51 -12.02 5.66
CA PHE A 12 -14.95 -10.67 5.31
C PHE A 12 -15.07 -10.48 3.79
N ASN A 13 -14.07 -10.91 3.02
CA ASN A 13 -14.09 -10.79 1.55
C ASN A 13 -15.28 -11.55 0.94
N GLY A 14 -15.58 -12.75 1.44
CA GLY A 14 -16.77 -13.50 1.03
C GLY A 14 -18.06 -12.75 1.35
N TYR A 15 -18.14 -12.14 2.53
CA TYR A 15 -19.29 -11.33 2.93
C TYR A 15 -19.44 -10.06 2.07
N LEU A 16 -18.36 -9.31 1.87
CA LEU A 16 -18.31 -8.12 1.02
C LEU A 16 -18.82 -8.45 -0.39
N ARG A 17 -18.35 -9.55 -0.99
CA ARG A 17 -18.78 -9.96 -2.32
C ARG A 17 -20.29 -10.17 -2.39
N ARG A 18 -20.85 -10.94 -1.45
CA ARG A 18 -22.27 -11.34 -1.47
C ARG A 18 -23.22 -10.21 -1.10
N SER A 19 -22.83 -9.33 -0.18
CA SER A 19 -23.74 -8.33 0.41
C SER A 19 -23.55 -6.91 -0.09
N PHE A 20 -22.40 -6.61 -0.74
CA PHE A 20 -22.12 -5.31 -1.34
C PHE A 20 -21.97 -5.42 -2.85
N TYR A 21 -20.96 -6.17 -3.32
CA TYR A 21 -20.56 -6.15 -4.73
C TYR A 21 -21.66 -6.69 -5.65
N VAL A 22 -22.16 -7.90 -5.39
CA VAL A 22 -23.16 -8.53 -6.27
C VAL A 22 -24.44 -7.68 -6.34
N PRO A 23 -25.07 -7.25 -5.22
CA PRO A 23 -26.25 -6.38 -5.29
C PRO A 23 -26.02 -5.06 -6.03
N LEU A 24 -24.87 -4.40 -5.79
CA LEU A 24 -24.55 -3.12 -6.44
C LEU A 24 -24.34 -3.31 -7.95
N SER A 25 -23.56 -4.32 -8.34
CA SER A 25 -23.32 -4.65 -9.74
C SER A 25 -24.62 -5.00 -10.47
N SER A 26 -25.50 -5.78 -9.85
CA SER A 26 -26.81 -6.13 -10.44
C SER A 26 -27.72 -4.91 -10.58
N ARG A 27 -27.66 -3.94 -9.66
CA ARG A 27 -28.44 -2.69 -9.76
C ARG A 27 -27.96 -1.81 -10.91
N LEU A 28 -26.65 -1.64 -11.06
CA LEU A 28 -26.07 -0.84 -12.15
C LEU A 28 -26.29 -1.49 -13.52
N ALA A 29 -26.24 -2.82 -13.59
CA ALA A 29 -26.50 -3.57 -14.82
C ALA A 29 -27.93 -3.32 -15.36
N GLN A 30 -28.92 -3.09 -14.47
CA GLN A 30 -30.30 -2.76 -14.87
C GLN A 30 -30.39 -1.40 -15.58
N SER A 31 -29.50 -0.47 -15.26
CA SER A 31 -29.35 0.81 -15.97
C SER A 31 -28.33 0.76 -17.11
N GLY A 32 -27.88 -0.43 -17.52
CA GLY A 32 -26.87 -0.60 -18.58
C GLY A 32 -25.46 -0.13 -18.19
N GLN A 33 -25.20 0.09 -16.91
CA GLN A 33 -23.90 0.55 -16.41
C GLN A 33 -23.09 -0.60 -15.82
N GLN A 34 -21.77 -0.55 -16.01
CA GLN A 34 -20.84 -1.45 -15.32
C GLN A 34 -20.31 -0.78 -14.06
N LEU A 35 -20.06 -1.59 -13.02
CA LEU A 35 -19.50 -1.10 -11.77
C LEU A 35 -18.02 -0.75 -11.96
N ASP A 36 -17.66 0.52 -11.77
CA ASP A 36 -16.29 1.00 -11.72
C ASP A 36 -15.81 1.25 -10.27
N ALA A 37 -14.50 1.43 -10.10
CA ALA A 37 -13.88 1.62 -8.79
C ALA A 37 -14.30 2.92 -8.09
N VAL A 38 -14.55 4.00 -8.82
CA VAL A 38 -14.97 5.29 -8.25
C VAL A 38 -16.37 5.14 -7.67
N THR A 39 -17.29 4.58 -8.45
CA THR A 39 -18.66 4.30 -7.97
C THR A 39 -18.65 3.36 -6.77
N ALA A 40 -17.84 2.30 -6.81
CA ALA A 40 -17.69 1.38 -5.68
C ALA A 40 -17.20 2.08 -4.41
N ASN A 41 -16.20 2.97 -4.51
CA ASN A 41 -15.65 3.70 -3.36
C ASN A 41 -16.65 4.66 -2.72
N ILE A 42 -17.55 5.26 -3.51
CA ILE A 42 -18.62 6.10 -3.01
C ILE A 42 -19.65 5.25 -2.26
N GLU A 43 -20.14 4.19 -2.90
CA GLU A 43 -21.20 3.33 -2.36
C GLU A 43 -20.77 2.51 -1.14
N VAL A 44 -19.50 2.07 -1.09
CA VAL A 44 -19.01 1.22 0.00
C VAL A 44 -19.07 1.94 1.35
N THR A 45 -18.87 3.26 1.38
CA THR A 45 -18.95 4.05 2.62
C THR A 45 -20.35 4.00 3.21
N ARG A 46 -21.37 4.15 2.36
CA ARG A 46 -22.77 4.03 2.76
C ARG A 46 -23.09 2.62 3.22
N TRP A 47 -22.70 1.61 2.44
CA TRP A 47 -22.92 0.21 2.78
C TRP A 47 -22.26 -0.18 4.11
N LEU A 48 -21.04 0.30 4.39
CA LEU A 48 -20.37 0.07 5.67
C LEU A 48 -21.19 0.62 6.83
N ARG A 49 -21.66 1.88 6.71
CA ARG A 49 -22.42 2.58 7.75
C ARG A 49 -23.78 1.95 8.02
N GLU A 50 -24.50 1.58 6.97
CA GLU A 50 -25.91 1.18 7.04
C GLU A 50 -26.09 -0.33 7.17
N VAL A 51 -25.18 -1.12 6.61
CA VAL A 51 -25.33 -2.59 6.51
C VAL A 51 -24.23 -3.30 7.30
N ALA A 52 -22.96 -3.10 6.93
CA ALA A 52 -21.88 -3.92 7.45
C ALA A 52 -21.63 -3.69 8.96
N HIS A 53 -21.65 -2.44 9.41
CA HIS A 53 -21.42 -2.08 10.81
C HIS A 53 -22.66 -2.33 11.69
N GLN A 54 -23.85 -2.44 11.10
CA GLN A 54 -25.12 -2.63 11.82
C GLN A 54 -25.55 -4.09 11.93
N ARG A 55 -24.93 -4.99 11.15
CA ARG A 55 -25.24 -6.43 11.20
C ARG A 55 -24.92 -7.03 12.57
N VAL A 56 -25.70 -8.01 13.00
CA VAL A 56 -25.31 -8.87 14.12
C VAL A 56 -24.23 -9.82 13.63
N HIS A 57 -23.04 -9.75 14.22
CA HIS A 57 -21.89 -10.55 13.78
C HIS A 57 -21.92 -11.95 14.41
N GLY A 58 -21.71 -12.99 13.59
CA GLY A 58 -21.98 -14.38 13.98
C GLY A 58 -21.10 -14.95 15.10
N THR A 59 -19.89 -14.41 15.31
CA THR A 59 -19.02 -14.86 16.41
C THR A 59 -19.21 -14.06 17.69
N THR A 60 -19.53 -12.77 17.58
CA THR A 60 -19.61 -11.85 18.73
C THR A 60 -21.04 -11.66 19.22
N GLY A 61 -22.06 -12.01 18.43
CA GLY A 61 -23.48 -11.80 18.77
C GLY A 61 -23.92 -10.34 18.79
N GLU A 62 -23.01 -9.41 18.47
CA GLU A 62 -23.20 -7.97 18.63
C GLU A 62 -23.03 -7.24 17.30
N ARG A 63 -23.49 -5.99 17.25
CA ARG A 63 -23.25 -5.09 16.13
C ARG A 63 -21.82 -4.56 16.18
N PRO A 64 -21.01 -4.68 15.11
CA PRO A 64 -19.65 -4.15 15.08
C PRO A 64 -19.56 -2.67 15.48
N ALA A 65 -20.50 -1.83 15.06
CA ALA A 65 -20.53 -0.41 15.44
C ALA A 65 -20.63 -0.19 16.96
N ALA A 66 -21.53 -0.94 17.62
CA ALA A 66 -21.76 -0.82 19.05
C ALA A 66 -20.54 -1.31 19.83
N ARG A 67 -20.05 -2.49 19.48
CA ARG A 67 -18.88 -3.10 20.11
C ARG A 67 -17.63 -2.23 19.96
N LEU A 68 -17.37 -1.68 18.78
CA LEU A 68 -16.24 -0.78 18.55
C LEU A 68 -16.34 0.48 19.41
N ALA A 69 -17.54 1.03 19.61
CA ALA A 69 -17.72 2.22 20.45
C ALA A 69 -17.30 1.97 21.90
N GLU A 70 -17.61 0.78 22.44
CA GLU A 70 -17.20 0.34 23.78
C GLU A 70 -15.70 0.08 23.85
N GLU A 71 -15.17 -0.70 22.90
CA GLU A 71 -13.76 -1.10 22.85
C GLU A 71 -12.83 0.10 22.62
N ARG A 72 -13.29 1.16 21.93
CA ARG A 72 -12.48 2.34 21.60
C ARG A 72 -11.83 3.00 22.81
N THR A 73 -12.45 2.94 23.98
CA THR A 73 -11.91 3.47 25.23
C THR A 73 -10.66 2.73 25.73
N ARG A 74 -10.46 1.49 25.28
CA ARG A 74 -9.36 0.61 25.66
C ARG A 74 -8.27 0.52 24.60
N LEU A 75 -8.49 1.11 23.42
CA LEU A 75 -7.51 1.12 22.34
C LEU A 75 -6.39 2.12 22.62
N GLN A 76 -5.18 1.76 22.21
CA GLN A 76 -4.04 2.67 22.25
C GLN A 76 -4.27 3.84 21.29
N ALA A 77 -3.73 5.01 21.63
CA ALA A 77 -3.72 6.14 20.71
C ALA A 77 -2.97 5.78 19.43
N LEU A 78 -3.42 6.32 18.29
CA LEU A 78 -2.68 6.20 17.04
C LEU A 78 -1.29 6.83 17.21
N PRO A 79 -0.22 6.20 16.68
CA PRO A 79 1.10 6.80 16.69
C PRO A 79 1.06 8.15 15.95
N LEU A 80 1.92 9.07 16.37
CA LEU A 80 2.11 10.33 15.66
C LEU A 80 2.47 10.04 14.19
N PRO A 81 2.00 10.85 13.23
CA PRO A 81 2.34 10.65 11.83
C PRO A 81 3.86 10.57 11.67
N TRP A 82 4.34 9.51 11.04
CA TRP A 82 5.77 9.30 10.83
C TRP A 82 6.32 10.45 9.96
N ARG A 83 7.28 11.20 10.51
CA ARG A 83 7.88 12.38 9.88
C ARG A 83 9.07 12.04 8.99
N ALA A 84 9.37 10.76 8.78
CA ALA A 84 10.60 10.32 8.15
C ALA A 84 11.89 10.90 8.79
N ASP A 85 11.84 11.23 10.10
CA ASP A 85 13.04 11.63 10.86
C ASP A 85 13.85 10.37 11.16
N ILE A 86 14.64 9.97 10.17
CA ILE A 86 15.64 8.92 10.31
C ILE A 86 16.87 9.58 10.90
N GLY A 87 17.12 9.40 12.20
CA GLY A 87 18.27 10.01 12.88
C GLY A 87 19.62 9.72 12.21
N ALA A 88 19.75 8.57 11.54
CA ALA A 88 20.93 8.20 10.75
C ALA A 88 21.06 8.95 9.41
N ALA A 89 19.96 9.48 8.87
CA ALA A 89 19.95 10.29 7.65
C ALA A 89 20.11 11.79 7.93
N ARG A 90 20.13 12.21 9.20
CA ARG A 90 20.40 13.60 9.57
C ARG A 90 21.81 13.97 9.09
N PRO A 91 21.98 15.04 8.30
CA PRO A 91 23.30 15.51 7.94
C PRO A 91 24.04 15.82 9.24
N ARG A 92 25.06 15.01 9.54
CA ARG A 92 25.96 15.29 10.66
C ARG A 92 26.65 16.60 10.29
N ALA A 93 26.55 17.62 11.16
CA ALA A 93 27.36 18.82 11.02
C ALA A 93 28.81 18.36 10.75
N PRO A 94 29.52 18.96 9.78
CA PRO A 94 30.86 18.53 9.45
C PRO A 94 31.73 18.71 10.68
N VAL A 95 31.89 17.63 11.45
CA VAL A 95 33.03 17.49 12.34
C VAL A 95 34.19 17.52 11.37
N ALA A 96 35.13 18.45 11.58
CA ALA A 96 36.38 18.53 10.83
C ALA A 96 37.23 17.27 11.13
N ALA A 97 36.73 16.10 10.73
CA ALA A 97 37.51 14.91 10.60
C ALA A 97 38.32 15.11 9.33
N ALA A 98 39.65 15.12 9.48
CA ALA A 98 40.54 15.00 8.35
C ALA A 98 40.01 13.87 7.45
N PRO A 99 39.87 14.08 6.12
CA PRO A 99 39.35 13.04 5.26
C PRO A 99 40.25 11.83 5.43
N ALA A 100 39.68 10.71 5.89
CA ALA A 100 40.39 9.45 5.90
C ALA A 100 40.90 9.24 4.47
N ALA A 101 42.22 9.04 4.33
CA ALA A 101 42.83 8.86 3.03
C ALA A 101 42.08 7.77 2.28
N ARG A 102 41.44 8.14 1.15
CA ARG A 102 40.71 7.18 0.34
C ARG A 102 41.69 6.08 -0.08
N PRO A 103 41.30 4.79 -0.05
CA PRO A 103 42.13 3.72 -0.58
C PRO A 103 42.54 4.04 -2.03
N ALA A 104 43.78 3.77 -2.41
CA ALA A 104 44.34 4.15 -3.72
C ALA A 104 43.45 3.73 -4.90
N ILE A 105 42.87 2.52 -4.84
CA ILE A 105 41.94 2.00 -5.85
C ILE A 105 40.70 2.88 -6.06
N VAL A 106 40.22 3.54 -5.00
CA VAL A 106 39.06 4.44 -5.08
C VAL A 106 39.47 5.76 -5.75
N VAL A 107 40.68 6.24 -5.46
CA VAL A 107 41.22 7.45 -6.09
C VAL A 107 41.45 7.21 -7.58
N GLU A 108 42.07 6.10 -7.94
CA GLU A 108 42.31 5.69 -9.34
C GLU A 108 40.99 5.57 -10.11
N ARG A 109 39.99 4.88 -9.57
CA ARG A 109 38.67 4.74 -10.22
C ARG A 109 37.89 6.04 -10.38
N LEU A 110 38.09 7.01 -9.50
CA LEU A 110 37.45 8.33 -9.62
C LEU A 110 38.19 9.23 -10.62
N ALA A 111 39.49 8.99 -10.83
CA ALA A 111 40.30 9.69 -11.82
C ALA A 111 40.09 9.16 -13.25
N GLU A 112 39.49 7.98 -13.41
CA GLU A 112 39.10 7.46 -14.73
C GLU A 112 38.03 8.36 -15.38
N PRO A 113 38.28 8.91 -16.58
CA PRO A 113 37.42 9.93 -17.20
C PRO A 113 36.11 9.36 -17.77
N ALA A 114 35.99 8.04 -17.87
CA ALA A 114 34.79 7.37 -18.36
C ALA A 114 34.44 6.21 -17.43
N PRO A 115 33.24 6.19 -16.82
CA PRO A 115 32.82 5.04 -16.04
C PRO A 115 32.76 3.81 -16.94
N VAL A 116 33.10 2.64 -16.40
CA VAL A 116 32.87 1.31 -17.02
C VAL A 116 31.37 0.96 -17.00
N GLN A 117 30.53 1.92 -17.36
CA GLN A 117 29.09 1.78 -17.45
C GLN A 117 28.68 2.12 -18.87
N HIS A 118 27.70 1.39 -19.39
CA HIS A 118 27.14 1.69 -20.69
C HIS A 118 26.43 3.06 -20.66
N PRO A 119 26.49 3.85 -21.75
CA PRO A 119 25.66 5.05 -21.87
C PRO A 119 24.19 4.73 -21.60
N LEU A 120 23.47 5.64 -20.94
CA LEU A 120 22.08 5.41 -20.53
C LEU A 120 21.15 5.04 -21.70
N ALA A 121 21.46 5.55 -22.90
CA ALA A 121 20.77 5.22 -24.14
C ALA A 121 20.67 3.70 -24.42
N VAL A 122 21.65 2.90 -23.97
CA VAL A 122 21.63 1.45 -24.13
C VAL A 122 20.47 0.82 -23.34
N TYR A 123 20.21 1.31 -22.13
CA TYR A 123 19.12 0.81 -21.30
C TYR A 123 17.76 1.27 -21.84
N GLU A 124 17.66 2.51 -22.33
CA GLU A 124 16.46 3.03 -22.99
C GLU A 124 16.08 2.17 -24.20
N GLN A 125 17.07 1.79 -25.01
CA GLN A 125 16.87 0.98 -26.21
C GLN A 125 16.47 -0.47 -25.86
N LEU A 126 17.07 -1.08 -24.84
CA LEU A 126 16.65 -2.39 -24.33
C LEU A 126 15.22 -2.38 -23.79
N LEU A 127 14.86 -1.33 -23.05
CA LEU A 127 13.52 -1.18 -22.49
C LEU A 127 12.48 -1.04 -23.60
N ALA A 128 12.77 -0.25 -24.63
CA ALA A 128 11.91 -0.09 -25.80
C ALA A 128 11.71 -1.42 -26.55
N GLN A 129 12.78 -2.21 -26.72
CA GLN A 129 12.71 -3.54 -27.36
C GLN A 129 11.86 -4.53 -26.55
N CYS A 130 11.99 -4.54 -25.22
CA CYS A 130 11.15 -5.37 -24.36
C CYS A 130 9.66 -5.00 -24.46
N VAL A 131 9.34 -3.71 -24.51
CA VAL A 131 7.95 -3.24 -24.67
C VAL A 131 7.39 -3.63 -26.03
N GLN A 132 8.17 -3.51 -27.10
CA GLN A 132 7.75 -3.90 -28.45
C GLN A 132 7.57 -5.41 -28.60
N GLY A 133 8.46 -6.22 -28.00
CA GLY A 133 8.33 -7.68 -28.00
C GLY A 133 7.17 -8.22 -27.16
N ALA A 134 6.68 -7.45 -26.18
CA ALA A 134 5.49 -7.80 -25.40
C ALA A 134 4.17 -7.41 -26.09
N ALA A 135 4.23 -6.59 -27.14
CA ALA A 135 3.07 -6.11 -27.90
C ALA A 135 2.83 -6.88 -29.22
N ALA A 136 3.68 -7.85 -29.56
CA ALA A 136 3.54 -8.76 -30.69
C ALA A 136 3.04 -10.14 -30.22
#